data_AF-A0A7C5ZI48-F1
#
_entry.id   AF-A0A7C5ZI48-F1
#
_cell.length_a   1.000
_cell.length_b   1.000
_cell.length_c   1.000
_cell.angle_alpha   90.00
_cell.angle_beta   90.00
_cell.angle_gamma   90.00
#
_symmetry.space_group_name_H-M   'P 1'
#
loop_
_entity.id
_entity.type
_entity.pdbx_description
1 polymer ?
#
loop_
_entity_poly.entity_id
_entity_poly.type
_entity_poly.pdbx_seq_one_letter_code
_entity_poly.pdbx_strand_id
1 'polypeptide(L)' 'VERIMPVHEAQLLTYLKLADRRLGFLINCNVPLIKDGINRIVR' A
#
# COMPACT_ATOMS: atom_id res chain seq x y z
N VAL A 1 11.18 -10.06 -9.72
CA VAL A 1 10.81 -8.62 -9.76
C VAL A 1 9.56 -8.48 -8.90
N GLU A 2 9.69 -7.90 -7.70
CA GLU A 2 8.59 -7.72 -6.75
C GLU A 2 7.50 -6.80 -7.32
N ARG A 3 6.23 -7.15 -7.06
CA ARG A 3 5.03 -6.41 -7.47
C ARG A 3 4.07 -6.34 -6.29
N ILE A 4 3.28 -5.27 -6.22
CA ILE A 4 2.17 -5.19 -5.27
C ILE A 4 1.09 -6.18 -5.71
N MET A 5 0.73 -7.11 -4.81
CA MET A 5 -0.32 -8.10 -5.02
C MET A 5 -1.61 -7.66 -4.30
N PRO A 6 -2.79 -8.13 -4.74
CA PRO A 6 -4.06 -7.78 -4.09
C PRO A 6 -4.10 -8.08 -2.58
N VAL A 7 -3.36 -9.10 -2.12
CA VAL A 7 -3.24 -9.43 -0.69
C VAL A 7 -2.61 -8.31 0.14
N HIS A 8 -1.70 -7.51 -0.44
CA HIS A 8 -1.06 -6.41 0.28
C HIS A 8 -2.04 -5.26 0.55
N GLU A 9 -3.00 -5.03 -0.35
CA GLU A 9 -4.07 -4.04 -0.15
C GLU A 9 -5.04 -4.51 0.94
N ALA A 10 -5.46 -5.78 0.90
CA ALA A 10 -6.29 -6.36 1.94
C ALA A 10 -5.61 -6.29 3.33
N GLN A 11 -4.31 -6.62 3.40
CA GLN A 11 -3.53 -6.52 4.64
C GLN A 11 -3.45 -5.08 5.15
N LEU A 12 -3.19 -4.11 4.27
CA LEU A 12 -3.15 -2.70 4.67
C LEU A 12 -4.51 -2.22 5.20
N LEU A 13 -5.62 -2.57 4.55
CA LEU A 13 -6.97 -2.23 5.02
C LEU A 13 -7.26 -2.82 6.41
N THR A 14 -6.80 -4.05 6.68
CA THR A 14 -6.87 -4.65 8.02
C THR A 14 -6.08 -3.83 9.03
N TYR A 15 -4.85 -3.43 8.73
CA TYR A 15 -4.05 -2.61 9.64
C TYR A 15 -4.63 -1.22 9.86
N LEU A 16 -5.16 -0.58 8.81
CA LEU A 16 -5.85 0.71 8.93
C LEU A 16 -7.07 0.61 9.86
N LYS A 17 -7.84 -0.48 9.77
CA LYS A 17 -8.96 -0.75 10.68
C LYS A 17 -8.49 -0.94 12.13
N LEU A 18 -7.44 -1.74 12.35
CA LEU A 18 -6.93 -2.04 13.69
C LEU A 18 -6.27 -0.82 14.36
N ALA A 19 -5.66 0.06 13.57
CA ALA A 19 -4.98 1.26 14.06
C ALA A 19 -5.88 2.51 14.14
N ASP A 20 -7.18 2.37 13.82
CA ASP A 20 -8.13 3.48 13.67
C ASP A 20 -7.60 4.63 12.78
N ARG A 21 -7.00 4.27 11.64
CA ARG A 21 -6.47 5.21 10.64
C ARG A 21 -7.25 5.09 9.33
N ARG A 22 -7.41 6.21 8.63
CA ARG A 22 -8.15 6.27 7.35
C ARG A 22 -7.25 6.23 6.12
N LEU A 23 -5.96 6.52 6.25
CA LEU A 23 -5.03 6.70 5.13
C LEU A 23 -3.82 5.79 5.32
N GLY A 24 -3.46 5.05 4.26
CA GLY A 24 -2.26 4.25 4.19
C GLY A 24 -1.60 4.30 2.81
N PHE A 25 -0.35 3.86 2.75
CA PHE A 25 0.43 3.79 1.52
C PHE A 25 1.01 2.40 1.33
N LEU A 26 0.91 1.87 0.12
CA LEU A 26 1.75 0.76 -0.34
C LEU A 26 2.84 1.35 -1.22
N ILE A 27 4.09 0.97 -0.98
CA ILE A 27 5.25 1.50 -1.71
C ILE A 27 5.99 0.35 -2.36
N ASN A 28 6.03 0.36 -3.70
CA ASN A 28 6.90 -0.50 -4.49
C ASN A 28 8.20 0.24 -4.79
N CYS A 29 9.32 -0.20 -4.21
CA CYS A 29 10.64 0.40 -4.47
C CYS A 29 11.32 -0.18 -5.72
N ASN A 30 10.73 -1.18 -6.35
CA ASN A 30 11.28 -1.87 -7.51
C ASN A 30 10.77 -1.27 -8.84
N VAL A 31 10.77 0.06 -8.91
CA VAL A 31 10.43 0.87 -10.10
C VAL A 31 11.45 2.00 -10.28
N PRO A 32 11.67 2.51 -11.51
CA PRO A 32 12.69 3.52 -11.78
C PRO A 32 12.48 4.86 -11.03
N LEU A 33 11.23 5.25 -10.78
CA LEU A 33 10.89 6.46 -10.03
C LEU A 33 9.97 6.11 -8.87
N ILE A 34 10.33 6.53 -7.65
CA ILE A 34 9.56 6.21 -6.43
C ILE A 34 8.09 6.64 -6.53
N LYS A 35 7.81 7.79 -7.16
CA LYS A 35 6.44 8.31 -7.33
C LYS A 35 5.53 7.32 -8.07
N ASP A 36 6.08 6.49 -8.96
CA ASP A 36 5.32 5.51 -9.74
C ASP A 36 5.02 4.24 -8.93
N GLY A 37 5.70 4.07 -7.80
CA GLY A 37 5.53 2.93 -6.88
C GLY A 37 4.63 3.23 -5.69
N ILE A 38 4.14 4.46 -5.53
CA ILE A 38 3.31 4.85 -4.38
C ILE A 38 1.82 4.65 -4.73
N ASN A 39 1.17 3.76 -3.99
CA ASN A 39 -0.28 3.57 -4.03
C ASN A 39 -0.89 4.11 -2.73
N ARG A 40 -1.76 5.10 -2.86
CA ARG A 40 -2.53 5.68 -1.75
C ARG A 40 -3.83 4.92 -1.57
N ILE A 41 -4.07 4.41 -0.38
CA ILE A 41 -5.30 3.67 -0.03
C ILE A 41 -6.03 4.41 1.08
N VAL A 42 -7.35 4.53 0.91
CA VAL A 42 -8.26 5.14 1.89
C VAL A 42 -9.26 4.07 2.32
N ARG A 43 -9.34 3.84 3.64
CA ARG A 43 -10.29 2.90 4.25
C ARG A 43 -11.69 3.50 4.34
#